data_AF-A0A661N834-F1
#
_entry.id   AF-A0A661N834-F1
#
_cell.length_a   1.000
_cell.length_b   1.000
_cell.length_c   1.000
_cell.angle_alpha   90.00
_cell.angle_beta   90.00
_cell.angle_gamma   90.00
#
_symmetry.space_group_name_H-M   'P 1'
#
loop_
_entity.id
_entity.type
_entity.pdbx_description
1 polymer ?
#
loop_
_entity_poly.entity_id
_entity_poly.type
_entity_poly.pdbx_seq_one_letter_code
_entity_poly.pdbx_strand_id
1 'polypeptide(L)'
;MRIATILPLGAALVLVACDKGAPPPAHPEAPRAVETQPDPVEVSNDPTSSLNFEGKIAKRYEDSVEWWPPTYKPAPDKAPNVVVILLDDTGDAQLGSFGGLIETPNIDSLAEG
;
A
#
# COMPACT_ATOMS: atom_id res chain seq x y z
N MET A 1 -70.86 18.21 12.39
CA MET A 1 -69.90 17.37 13.11
C MET A 1 -69.34 16.33 12.14
N ARG A 2 -68.00 16.20 12.08
CA ARG A 2 -67.15 15.42 11.13
C ARG A 2 -66.88 16.16 9.80
N ILE A 3 -65.76 16.88 9.62
CA ILE A 3 -64.31 16.54 9.59
C ILE A 3 -63.90 15.90 8.24
N ALA A 4 -63.12 16.70 7.48
CA ALA A 4 -61.91 16.43 6.65
C ALA A 4 -61.88 15.17 5.75
N THR A 5 -61.23 15.12 4.58
CA THR A 5 -59.91 15.67 4.23
C THR A 5 -59.76 15.65 2.70
N ILE A 6 -59.21 16.71 2.12
CA ILE A 6 -58.77 16.81 0.73
C ILE A 6 -57.50 15.98 0.57
N LEU A 7 -57.51 15.00 -0.35
CA LEU A 7 -56.38 14.14 -0.68
C LEU A 7 -55.38 14.94 -1.52
N PRO A 8 -54.12 15.16 -1.10
CA PRO A 8 -53.13 15.76 -1.97
C PRO A 8 -52.56 14.71 -2.92
N LEU A 9 -52.45 15.09 -4.18
CA LEU A 9 -51.76 14.39 -5.25
C LEU A 9 -50.28 14.24 -4.85
N GLY A 10 -49.88 13.06 -4.37
CA GLY A 10 -48.52 12.75 -4.00
C GLY A 10 -47.66 12.56 -5.25
N ALA A 11 -46.68 13.44 -5.44
CA ALA A 11 -45.60 13.26 -6.41
C ALA A 11 -44.83 11.98 -6.08
N ALA A 12 -44.83 11.03 -7.01
CA ALA A 12 -44.00 9.83 -6.92
C ALA A 12 -42.55 10.21 -7.22
N LEU A 13 -41.75 10.44 -6.18
CA LEU A 13 -40.30 10.49 -6.27
C LEU A 13 -39.79 9.04 -6.38
N VAL A 14 -39.41 8.62 -7.59
CA VAL A 14 -38.67 7.37 -7.79
C VAL A 14 -37.24 7.60 -7.30
N LEU A 15 -36.97 7.20 -6.06
CA LEU A 15 -35.61 7.02 -5.57
C LEU A 15 -35.00 5.83 -6.31
N VAL A 16 -34.14 6.12 -7.28
CA VAL A 16 -33.16 5.11 -7.74
C VAL A 16 -32.24 4.88 -6.57
N ALA A 17 -32.46 3.79 -5.85
CA ALA A 17 -31.48 3.27 -4.91
C ALA A 17 -30.22 2.93 -5.72
N CYS A 18 -29.07 3.48 -5.34
CA CYS A 18 -27.80 2.87 -5.70
C CYS A 18 -27.87 1.44 -5.19
N ASP A 19 -27.84 0.47 -6.10
CA ASP A 19 -27.51 -0.91 -5.75
C ASP A 19 -26.11 -0.83 -5.12
N LYS A 20 -26.08 -0.74 -3.79
CA LYS A 20 -24.87 -1.02 -3.03
C LYS A 20 -24.69 -2.51 -3.25
N GLY A 21 -24.01 -2.86 -4.34
CA GLY A 21 -23.53 -4.21 -4.58
C GLY A 21 -22.99 -4.73 -3.25
N ALA A 22 -23.36 -5.97 -2.93
CA ALA A 22 -23.02 -6.58 -1.66
C ALA A 22 -21.57 -6.25 -1.31
N PRO A 23 -21.28 -5.85 -0.04
CA PRO A 23 -19.91 -5.58 0.36
C PRO A 23 -19.06 -6.78 -0.07
N PRO A 24 -17.88 -6.53 -0.68
CA PRO A 24 -17.01 -7.63 -1.05
C PRO A 24 -16.89 -8.55 0.15
N PRO A 25 -16.91 -9.89 -0.05
CA PRO A 25 -16.76 -10.83 1.05
C PRO A 25 -15.56 -10.37 1.85
N ALA A 26 -15.75 -10.22 3.17
CA ALA A 26 -14.67 -9.81 4.06
C ALA A 26 -13.44 -10.65 3.68
N HIS A 27 -12.35 -9.98 3.32
CA HIS A 27 -11.10 -10.67 3.12
C HIS A 27 -10.89 -11.52 4.37
N PRO A 28 -10.57 -12.82 4.24
CA PRO A 28 -10.17 -13.58 5.40
C PRO A 28 -9.10 -12.74 6.08
N GLU A 29 -9.36 -12.37 7.34
CA GLU A 29 -8.45 -11.56 8.13
C GLU A 29 -7.10 -12.22 7.98
N ALA A 30 -6.15 -11.54 7.31
CA ALA A 30 -4.84 -12.11 7.06
C ALA A 30 -4.37 -12.62 8.42
N PRO A 31 -3.97 -13.90 8.54
CA PRO A 31 -3.57 -14.44 9.83
C PRO A 31 -2.59 -13.44 10.40
N ARG A 32 -2.93 -12.85 11.55
CA ARG A 32 -2.10 -11.88 12.25
C ARG A 32 -0.72 -12.51 12.21
N ALA A 33 0.20 -11.93 11.45
CA ALA A 33 1.48 -12.56 11.21
C ALA A 33 2.12 -12.71 12.58
N VAL A 34 2.03 -13.91 13.16
CA VAL A 34 2.99 -14.33 14.17
C VAL A 34 4.26 -14.35 13.35
N GLU A 35 5.09 -13.36 13.61
CA GLU A 35 6.40 -13.19 12.99
C GLU A 35 7.32 -14.32 13.46
N THR A 36 6.98 -15.55 13.10
CA THR A 36 7.91 -16.65 13.03
C THR A 36 8.68 -16.43 11.74
N GLN A 37 9.76 -15.64 11.87
CA GLN A 37 10.78 -15.47 10.85
C GLN A 37 11.15 -16.87 10.31
N PRO A 38 10.82 -17.19 9.05
CA PRO A 38 11.23 -18.47 8.48
C PRO A 38 12.76 -18.49 8.35
N ASP A 39 13.33 -19.70 8.38
CA ASP A 39 14.77 -19.90 8.27
C ASP A 39 15.31 -19.22 6.99
N PRO A 40 16.49 -18.58 7.04
CA PRO A 40 17.00 -17.85 5.90
C PRO A 40 17.21 -18.73 4.66
N VAL A 41 16.54 -18.39 3.57
CA VAL A 41 16.72 -19.05 2.28
C VAL A 41 18.08 -18.62 1.69
N GLU A 42 18.93 -19.59 1.33
CA GLU A 42 20.17 -19.32 0.60
C GLU A 42 19.88 -18.85 -0.82
N VAL A 43 20.03 -17.56 -1.05
CA VAL A 43 19.99 -16.98 -2.40
C VAL A 43 21.39 -17.09 -3.01
N SER A 44 21.48 -17.71 -4.19
CA SER A 44 22.69 -17.75 -5.00
C SER A 44 23.12 -16.34 -5.40
N ASN A 45 24.42 -16.01 -5.35
CA ASN A 45 24.99 -14.74 -5.84
C ASN A 45 24.96 -14.60 -7.37
N ASP A 46 24.06 -15.30 -8.04
CA ASP A 46 23.88 -15.26 -9.48
C ASP A 46 22.97 -14.06 -9.82
N PRO A 47 23.46 -13.06 -10.57
CA PRO A 47 22.66 -11.91 -11.00
C PRO A 47 21.52 -12.30 -11.95
N THR A 48 21.47 -13.56 -12.39
CA THR A 48 20.38 -14.15 -13.17
C THR A 48 19.43 -15.02 -12.35
N SER A 49 19.60 -15.11 -11.01
CA SER A 49 18.67 -15.84 -10.14
C SER A 49 17.33 -15.10 -10.06
N SER A 50 16.46 -15.38 -11.02
CA SER A 50 15.08 -14.94 -10.98
C SER A 50 14.38 -15.72 -9.87
N LEU A 51 14.26 -15.13 -8.69
CA LEU A 51 13.18 -15.50 -7.78
C LEU A 51 11.88 -15.37 -8.60
N ASN A 52 11.29 -16.51 -8.93
CA ASN A 52 10.06 -16.52 -9.71
C ASN A 52 8.96 -15.93 -8.84
N PHE A 53 8.24 -14.96 -9.36
CA PHE A 53 7.06 -14.42 -8.68
C PHE A 53 6.01 -15.52 -8.53
N GLU A 54 5.66 -15.89 -7.30
CA GLU A 54 4.66 -16.94 -7.02
C GLU A 54 3.27 -16.37 -6.70
N GLY A 55 3.10 -15.05 -6.80
CA GLY A 55 1.79 -14.42 -6.68
C GLY A 55 0.95 -14.57 -7.95
N LYS A 56 -0.15 -13.82 -8.02
CA LYS A 56 -1.06 -13.81 -9.16
C LYS A 56 -1.31 -12.39 -9.65
N ILE A 57 -0.88 -12.08 -10.87
CA ILE A 57 -1.22 -10.83 -11.56
C ILE A 57 -2.54 -11.04 -12.29
N ALA A 58 -3.59 -10.34 -11.88
CA ALA A 58 -4.90 -10.38 -12.54
C ALA A 58 -5.29 -9.01 -13.10
N LYS A 59 -6.35 -8.97 -13.92
CA LYS A 59 -6.88 -7.72 -14.50
C LYS A 59 -7.52 -6.81 -13.46
N ARG A 60 -8.00 -7.40 -12.37
CA ARG A 60 -8.66 -6.73 -11.27
C ARG A 60 -7.85 -6.93 -10.01
N TYR A 61 -7.89 -5.93 -9.14
CA TYR A 61 -7.15 -5.96 -7.88
C TYR A 61 -7.64 -7.12 -6.99
N GLU A 62 -8.95 -7.33 -6.93
CA GLU A 62 -9.57 -8.34 -6.05
C GLU A 62 -9.20 -9.78 -6.47
N ASP A 63 -8.84 -9.98 -7.73
CA ASP A 63 -8.44 -11.28 -8.28
C ASP A 63 -6.92 -11.50 -8.22
N SER A 64 -6.15 -10.50 -7.79
CA SER A 64 -4.69 -10.53 -7.71
C SER A 64 -4.25 -11.03 -6.34
N VAL A 65 -3.08 -11.68 -6.31
CA VAL A 65 -2.46 -12.19 -5.09
C VAL A 65 -1.06 -11.61 -5.01
N GLU A 66 -0.79 -10.83 -3.97
CA GLU A 66 0.55 -10.32 -3.68
C GLU A 66 1.49 -11.47 -3.30
N TRP A 67 2.76 -11.32 -3.66
CA TRP A 67 3.80 -12.24 -3.25
C TRP A 67 5.09 -11.48 -3.05
N TRP A 68 5.81 -11.86 -2.00
CA TRP A 68 7.07 -11.28 -1.59
C TRP A 68 8.08 -12.42 -1.50
N PRO A 69 9.30 -12.25 -2.01
CA PRO A 69 10.32 -13.28 -1.84
C PRO A 69 10.65 -13.48 -0.36
N PRO A 70 11.17 -14.67 0.02
CA PRO A 70 11.63 -14.93 1.38
C PRO A 70 12.66 -13.88 1.81
N THR A 71 12.60 -13.48 3.08
CA THR A 71 13.47 -12.45 3.64
C THR A 71 14.94 -12.88 3.62
N TYR A 72 15.81 -11.92 3.33
CA TYR A 72 17.24 -12.13 3.22
C TYR A 72 17.86 -12.58 4.56
N LYS A 73 18.95 -13.35 4.44
CA LYS A 73 19.82 -13.72 5.57
C LYS A 73 20.15 -12.51 6.44
N PRO A 74 20.25 -12.69 7.77
CA PRO A 74 20.82 -11.68 8.66
C PRO A 74 22.17 -11.19 8.11
N ALA A 75 22.42 -9.89 8.24
CA ALA A 75 23.67 -9.31 7.79
C ALA A 75 24.87 -10.02 8.46
N PRO A 76 26.00 -10.23 7.74
CA PRO A 76 27.19 -10.82 8.33
C PRO A 76 27.68 -10.08 9.58
N ASP A 77 28.40 -10.78 10.46
CA ASP A 77 29.05 -10.15 11.60
C ASP A 77 29.95 -9.00 11.13
N LYS A 78 29.82 -7.83 11.79
CA LYS A 78 30.50 -6.57 11.46
C LYS A 78 30.06 -5.89 10.16
N ALA A 79 28.91 -6.26 9.59
CA ALA A 79 28.29 -5.46 8.54
C ALA A 79 28.00 -4.02 9.05
N PRO A 80 28.12 -2.98 8.20
CA PRO A 80 27.77 -1.63 8.58
C PRO A 80 26.26 -1.51 8.84
N ASN A 81 25.88 -0.58 9.72
CA ASN A 81 24.48 -0.20 9.85
C ASN A 81 24.07 0.59 8.60
N VAL A 82 23.02 0.14 7.94
CA VAL A 82 22.42 0.82 6.78
C VAL A 82 21.06 1.34 7.19
N VAL A 83 20.82 2.64 6.96
CA VAL A 83 19.52 3.28 7.19
C VAL A 83 18.98 3.72 5.83
N VAL A 84 17.80 3.22 5.47
CA VAL A 84 17.09 3.62 4.24
C VAL A 84 15.96 4.58 4.63
N ILE A 85 16.02 5.81 4.12
CA ILE A 85 14.97 6.81 4.26
C ILE A 85 14.31 6.96 2.89
N LEU A 86 13.08 6.46 2.75
CA LEU A 86 12.29 6.61 1.53
C LEU A 86 11.32 7.77 1.69
N LEU A 87 11.45 8.76 0.80
CA LEU A 87 10.51 9.86 0.70
C LEU A 87 9.62 9.62 -0.53
N ASP A 88 8.34 9.38 -0.28
CA ASP A 88 7.34 9.19 -1.34
C ASP A 88 6.98 10.54 -1.97
N ASP A 89 6.63 10.53 -3.27
CA ASP A 89 6.25 11.72 -4.05
C ASP A 89 7.19 12.94 -3.94
N THR A 90 8.46 12.71 -3.57
CA THR A 90 9.45 13.77 -3.41
C THR A 90 10.34 13.85 -4.64
N GLY A 91 10.29 14.97 -5.35
CA GLY A 91 11.16 15.30 -6.47
C GLY A 91 12.23 16.33 -6.08
N ASP A 92 13.21 16.50 -6.97
CA ASP A 92 14.41 17.33 -6.73
C ASP A 92 14.09 18.79 -6.32
N ALA A 93 13.04 19.38 -6.90
CA ALA A 93 12.65 20.76 -6.63
C ALA A 93 12.18 21.01 -5.17
N GLN A 94 11.98 19.94 -4.39
CA GLN A 94 11.62 20.01 -2.98
C GLN A 94 12.82 19.94 -2.04
N LEU A 95 14.04 19.71 -2.54
CA LEU A 95 15.24 19.56 -1.71
C LEU A 95 16.20 20.72 -1.95
N GLY A 96 16.62 21.41 -0.88
CA GLY A 96 17.53 22.56 -0.94
C GLY A 96 18.87 22.22 -1.59
N SER A 97 19.44 21.05 -1.29
CA SER A 97 20.66 20.52 -1.90
C SER A 97 20.61 20.41 -3.44
N PHE A 98 19.41 20.37 -4.03
CA PHE A 98 19.20 20.34 -5.49
C PHE A 98 18.67 21.68 -6.05
N GLY A 99 18.66 22.74 -5.24
CA GLY A 99 18.17 24.08 -5.62
C GLY A 99 16.68 24.31 -5.37
N GLY A 100 16.05 23.48 -4.53
CA GLY A 100 14.68 23.66 -4.08
C GLY A 100 14.47 24.95 -3.28
N LEU A 101 13.23 25.46 -3.27
CA LEU A 101 12.90 26.74 -2.62
C LEU A 101 12.73 26.65 -1.10
N ILE A 102 12.54 25.44 -0.58
CA ILE A 102 12.38 25.22 0.86
C ILE A 102 13.72 24.87 1.49
N GLU A 103 13.97 25.40 2.69
CA GLU A 103 15.17 25.10 3.44
C GLU A 103 15.06 23.68 4.03
N THR A 104 16.03 22.80 3.67
CA THR A 104 16.10 21.42 4.16
C THR A 104 17.41 21.14 4.89
N PRO A 105 17.75 21.92 5.94
CA PRO A 105 19.11 21.99 6.48
C PRO A 105 19.68 20.65 6.96
N ASN A 106 18.85 19.75 7.47
CA ASN A 106 19.30 18.41 7.89
C ASN A 106 19.63 17.50 6.70
N ILE A 107 18.87 17.59 5.61
CA ILE A 107 19.15 16.81 4.38
C ILE A 107 20.35 17.42 3.66
N ASP A 108 20.43 18.75 3.62
CA ASP A 108 21.54 19.48 3.02
C ASP A 108 22.87 19.10 3.71
N SER A 109 22.89 19.06 5.06
CA SER A 109 24.06 18.60 5.82
C SER A 109 24.46 17.15 5.54
N LEU A 110 23.50 16.26 5.24
CA LEU A 110 23.81 14.87 4.87
C LEU A 110 24.40 14.77 3.46
N ALA A 111 24.07 15.70 2.56
CA ALA A 111 24.57 15.71 1.19
C ALA A 111 26.02 16.22 1.07
N GLU A 112 26.48 17.04 2.03
CA GLU A 112 27.82 17.65 2.00
C GLU A 112 28.96 16.69 2.41
N GLY A 113 28.67 15.65 3.20
CA GLY A 113 29.64 14.62 3.63
C GLY A 113 30.40 14.94 4.91
#